data_AF-N1V0Y6-F1
#
_entry.id   AF-N1V0Y6-F1
#
_cell.length_a   1.000
_cell.length_b   1.000
_cell.length_c   1.000
_cell.angle_alpha   90.00
_cell.angle_beta   90.00
_cell.angle_gamma   90.00
#
_symmetry.space_group_name_H-M   'P 1'
#
loop_
_entity.id
_entity.type
_entity.pdbx_description
1 polymer ?
#
loop_
_entity_poly.entity_id
_entity_poly.type
_entity_poly.pdbx_seq_one_letter_code
_entity_poly.pdbx_strand_id
1 'polypeptide(L)' 'MVKVKGTIRPMEIREIQAEGEDYAAAREALEAQVTEGWQLLSVLTDR' A
#
# COMPACT_ATOMS: atom_id res chain seq x y z
N MET A 1 27.58 -21.84 -25.00
CA MET A 1 26.20 -21.36 -24.73
C MET A 1 26.19 -20.81 -23.32
N VAL A 2 25.91 -19.52 -23.12
CA VAL A 2 26.04 -18.88 -21.79
C VAL A 2 24.67 -18.79 -21.14
N LYS A 3 24.58 -19.21 -19.88
CA LYS A 3 23.40 -19.01 -19.02
C LYS A 3 23.75 -18.00 -17.94
N VAL A 4 22.89 -17.00 -17.78
CA VAL A 4 22.97 -15.99 -16.72
C VAL A 4 21.70 -16.03 -15.90
N LYS A 5 21.84 -15.80 -14.59
CA LYS A 5 20.73 -15.74 -13.64
C LYS A 5 20.79 -14.39 -12.92
N GLY A 6 19.71 -13.62 -13.04
CA GLY A 6 19.52 -12.38 -12.29
C GLY A 6 18.57 -12.60 -11.11
N THR A 7 18.73 -11.80 -10.07
CA THR A 7 17.77 -11.70 -8.96
C THR A 7 17.33 -10.26 -8.86
N ILE A 8 16.02 -10.03 -8.88
CA ILE A 8 15.40 -8.72 -8.68
C ILE A 8 14.60 -8.76 -7.38
N ARG A 9 14.41 -7.60 -6.76
CA ARG A 9 13.44 -7.42 -5.68
C ARG A 9 12.17 -6.79 -6.28
N PRO A 10 10.97 -7.31 -5.99
CA PRO A 10 9.76 -6.58 -6.31
C PRO A 10 9.66 -5.33 -5.44
N MET A 11 9.18 -4.23 -6.03
CA MET A 11 8.56 -3.15 -5.28
C MET A 11 7.08 -3.50 -5.21
N GLU A 12 6.65 -4.05 -4.09
CA GLU A 12 5.27 -4.48 -3.88
C GLU A 12 4.38 -3.27 -3.56
N ILE A 13 3.19 -3.23 -4.14
CA ILE A 13 2.10 -2.35 -3.72
C ILE A 13 1.03 -3.25 -3.13
N ARG A 14 0.64 -2.95 -1.88
CA ARG A 14 -0.44 -3.63 -1.18
C ARG A 14 -1.60 -2.67 -0.97
N GLU A 15 -2.77 -3.05 -1.45
CA GLU A 15 -4.00 -2.31 -1.20
C GLU A 15 -4.52 -2.61 0.22
N ILE A 16 -4.97 -1.57 0.89
CA ILE A 16 -5.61 -1.61 2.20
C ILE A 16 -6.90 -0.79 2.13
N GLN A 17 -7.91 -1.20 2.89
CA GLN A 17 -9.20 -0.54 2.95
C GLN A 17 -9.53 -0.21 4.41
N ALA A 18 -10.15 0.95 4.63
CA ALA A 18 -10.68 1.32 5.93
C ALA A 18 -11.98 2.09 5.75
N GLU A 19 -12.86 1.98 6.73
CA GLU A 19 -14.13 2.69 6.79
C GLU A 19 -14.07 3.74 7.91
N GLY A 20 -14.85 4.80 7.78
CA GLY A 20 -14.99 5.86 8.77
C GLY A 20 -16.27 6.66 8.53
N GLU A 21 -16.72 7.40 9.54
CA GLU A 21 -17.95 8.19 9.48
C GLU A 21 -17.89 9.30 8.43
N ASP A 22 -16.68 9.78 8.13
CA ASP A 22 -16.36 10.68 7.03
C ASP A 22 -15.00 10.33 6.41
N TYR A 23 -14.60 11.08 5.38
CA TYR A 23 -13.32 10.89 4.71
C TYR A 23 -12.12 11.04 5.65
N ALA A 24 -12.18 11.95 6.62
CA ALA A 24 -11.06 12.20 7.52
C ALA A 24 -10.86 11.01 8.47
N ALA A 25 -11.95 10.50 9.04
CA ALA A 25 -11.94 9.30 9.88
C ALA A 25 -11.48 8.05 9.11
N ALA A 26 -11.97 7.85 7.88
CA ALA A 26 -11.55 6.73 7.04
C ALA A 26 -10.06 6.82 6.66
N ARG A 27 -9.56 8.04 6.40
CA ARG A 27 -8.15 8.27 6.12
C ARG A 27 -7.26 8.01 7.33
N GLU A 28 -7.65 8.45 8.51
CA GLU A 28 -6.91 8.17 9.74
C GLU A 28 -6.82 6.65 9.99
N ALA A 29 -7.93 5.94 9.78
CA ALA A 29 -7.96 4.48 9.89
C ALA A 29 -7.09 3.77 8.84
N LEU A 30 -6.95 4.32 7.63
CA LEU A 30 -5.99 3.84 6.63
C LEU A 30 -4.55 4.09 7.05
N GLU A 31 -4.23 5.29 7.54
CA GLU A 31 -2.88 5.64 7.99
C GLU A 31 -2.42 4.76 9.17
N ALA A 32 -3.35 4.39 10.07
CA ALA A 32 -3.08 3.47 11.18
C ALA A 32 -2.78 2.02 10.72
N GLN A 33 -3.22 1.61 9.53
CA GLN A 33 -2.95 0.29 8.96
C GLN A 33 -1.60 0.22 8.22
N VAL A 34 -0.95 1.35 7.95
CA VAL A 34 0.34 1.40 7.27
C VAL A 34 1.40 0.75 8.15
N THR A 35 1.93 -0.39 7.69
CA THR A 35 2.97 -1.14 8.41
C THR A 35 4.30 -0.37 8.38
N GLU A 36 5.13 -0.54 9.41
CA GLU A 36 6.45 0.07 9.47
C GLU A 36 7.28 -0.24 8.20
N GLY A 37 7.92 0.80 7.65
CA GLY A 37 8.71 0.71 6.40
C GLY A 37 7.89 0.80 5.11
N TRP A 38 6.55 0.90 5.20
CA TRP A 38 5.67 1.17 4.06
C TRP A 38 5.29 2.64 3.98
N GLN A 39 4.96 3.09 2.78
CA GLN A 39 4.47 4.44 2.53
C GLN A 39 3.12 4.37 1.83
N LEU A 40 2.15 5.14 2.32
CA LEU A 40 0.86 5.32 1.65
C LEU A 40 1.06 6.17 0.39
N LEU A 41 0.76 5.60 -0.78
CA LEU A 41 1.03 6.25 -2.08
C LEU A 41 -0.14 7.09 -2.59
N SER A 42 -1.36 6.58 -2.45
CA SER A 42 -2.60 7.26 -2.86
C SER A 42 -3.77 6.82 -1.98
N VAL A 43 -4.78 7.69 -1.87
CA VAL A 43 -6.04 7.39 -1.18
C VAL A 43 -7.16 7.78 -2.12
N LEU A 44 -8.01 6.81 -2.47
CA LEU A 44 -9.18 6.97 -3.32
C LEU A 44 -10.41 6.55 -2.52
N THR A 45 -11.52 7.26 -2.69
CA THR A 45 -12.81 6.80 -2.16
C THR A 45 -13.30 5.62 -2.99
N ASP A 46 -13.61 4.52 -2.33
CA ASP A 46 -14.31 3.39 -2.96
C ASP A 46 -15.75 3.80 -3.29
N ARG A 47 -16.26 3.40 -4.45
CA ARG A 47 -17.57 3.84 -4.98
C ARG A 47 -18.58 2.71 -4.97
#